data_AF-A0A562CPG4-F1
#
_entry.id   AF-A0A562CPG4-F1
#
_cell.length_a   1.000
_cell.length_b   1.000
_cell.length_c   1.000
_cell.angle_alpha   90.00
_cell.angle_beta   90.00
_cell.angle_gamma   90.00
#
_symmetry.space_group_name_H-M   'P 1'
#
loop_
_entity.id
_entity.type
_entity.pdbx_description
1 polymer ?
#
loop_
_entity_poly.entity_id
_entity_poly.type
_entity_poly.pdbx_seq_one_letter_code
_entity_poly.pdbx_strand_id
1 'polypeptide(L)'
;MPTSTTVTAGLRALYEGAPATIETLALVSHRSPRLLGKLAARQGWGVAGIQAAGPPGAPVDHAALERRLTALADRLVRDLEAVSAEGEEAGSYDKARIDALSAMLRMVEKIGEITHGPERAKENQIKSDAEMAAALERINNRIVELATELAGQMVAGKHRAGAGA
;
A
#
# COMPACT_ATOMS: atom_id res chain seq x y z
N MET A 1 32.63 -14.20 8.53
CA MET A 1 31.47 -15.12 8.61
C MET A 1 30.76 -14.84 9.92
N PRO A 2 29.43 -14.65 9.94
CA PRO A 2 28.70 -14.46 11.20
C PRO A 2 28.80 -15.73 12.04
N THR A 3 29.03 -15.57 13.34
CA THR A 3 29.10 -16.69 14.29
C THR A 3 27.69 -17.12 14.69
N SER A 4 27.53 -18.39 15.09
CA SER A 4 26.23 -18.93 15.52
C SER A 4 25.54 -18.04 16.58
N THR A 5 26.31 -17.44 17.49
CA THR A 5 25.81 -16.50 18.51
C THR A 5 25.21 -15.22 17.91
N THR A 6 25.85 -14.64 16.89
CA THR A 6 25.33 -13.42 16.24
C THR A 6 24.07 -13.68 15.42
N VAL A 7 23.94 -14.87 14.83
CA VAL A 7 22.73 -15.30 14.12
C VAL A 7 21.57 -15.46 15.10
N THR A 8 21.81 -16.14 16.23
CA THR A 8 20.79 -16.31 17.28
C THR A 8 20.34 -14.96 17.86
N ALA A 9 21.26 -14.01 18.06
CA ALA A 9 20.92 -12.66 18.50
C ALA A 9 20.07 -11.90 17.46
N GLY A 10 20.39 -12.02 16.17
CA GLY A 10 19.60 -11.43 15.09
C GLY A 10 18.20 -12.04 14.98
N LEU A 11 18.07 -13.37 15.12
CA LEU A 11 16.77 -14.05 15.12
C LEU A 11 15.92 -13.64 16.33
N ARG A 12 16.53 -13.54 17.51
CA ARG A 12 15.86 -13.06 18.72
C ARG A 12 15.36 -11.62 18.55
N ALA A 13 16.18 -10.73 17.99
CA ALA A 13 15.79 -9.35 17.73
C ALA A 13 14.58 -9.27 16.77
N LEU A 14 14.56 -10.08 15.70
CA LEU A 14 13.41 -10.16 14.78
C LEU A 14 12.15 -10.69 15.49
N TYR A 15 12.31 -11.70 16.35
CA TYR A 15 11.20 -12.28 17.12
C TYR A 15 10.61 -11.27 18.13
N GLU A 16 11.46 -10.47 18.78
CA GLU A 16 11.06 -9.43 19.74
C GLU A 16 10.54 -8.14 19.06
N GLY A 17 10.36 -8.15 17.73
CA GLY A 17 9.75 -7.04 16.98
C GLY A 17 10.70 -5.92 16.57
N ALA A 18 12.02 -6.14 16.65
CA ALA A 18 12.98 -5.20 16.07
C ALA A 18 12.80 -5.13 14.54
N PRO A 19 13.07 -3.96 13.91
CA PRO A 19 12.86 -3.79 12.48
C PRO A 19 13.75 -4.75 11.66
N ALA A 20 13.14 -5.38 10.65
CA ALA A 20 13.82 -6.28 9.72
C ALA A 20 14.68 -5.51 8.70
N THR A 21 15.79 -4.94 9.17
CA THR A 21 16.76 -4.23 8.32
C THR A 21 17.50 -5.20 7.39
N ILE A 22 18.09 -4.67 6.31
CA ILE A 22 18.90 -5.46 5.37
C ILE A 22 20.09 -6.10 6.07
N GLU A 23 20.65 -5.43 7.07
CA GLU A 23 21.77 -5.87 7.89
C GLU A 23 21.37 -7.04 8.79
N THR A 24 20.23 -6.95 9.48
CA THR A 24 19.70 -8.05 10.31
C THR A 24 19.34 -9.25 9.45
N LEU A 25 18.71 -9.03 8.29
CA LEU A 25 18.36 -10.09 7.34
C LEU A 25 19.61 -10.76 6.75
N ALA A 26 20.64 -9.98 6.43
CA ALA A 26 21.93 -10.52 5.96
C ALA A 26 22.59 -11.39 7.03
N LEU A 27 22.54 -10.94 8.28
CA LEU A 27 23.11 -11.64 9.43
C LEU A 27 22.46 -13.01 9.62
N VAL A 28 21.12 -13.09 9.62
CA VAL A 28 20.39 -14.35 9.86
C VAL A 28 20.32 -15.27 8.65
N SER A 29 20.35 -14.72 7.44
CA SER A 29 20.30 -15.51 6.20
C SER A 29 21.68 -15.95 5.68
N HIS A 30 22.77 -15.53 6.35
CA HIS A 30 24.15 -15.71 5.90
C HIS A 30 24.41 -15.18 4.49
N ARG A 31 23.61 -14.22 4.02
CA ARG A 31 23.76 -13.58 2.70
C ARG A 31 24.47 -12.25 2.83
N SER A 32 25.06 -11.79 1.72
CA SER A 32 25.69 -10.47 1.73
C SER A 32 24.61 -9.35 1.76
N PRO A 33 24.81 -8.28 2.55
CA PRO A 33 23.90 -7.13 2.57
C PRO A 33 23.71 -6.51 1.18
N ARG A 34 24.79 -6.46 0.38
CA ARG A 34 24.76 -5.98 -1.02
C ARG A 34 23.82 -6.80 -1.90
N LEU A 35 23.80 -8.12 -1.73
CA LEU A 35 22.92 -9.00 -2.52
C LEU A 35 21.47 -8.80 -2.12
N LEU A 36 21.19 -8.72 -0.81
CA LEU A 36 19.85 -8.45 -0.31
C LEU A 36 19.34 -7.07 -0.71
N GLY A 37 20.19 -6.04 -0.69
CA GLY A 37 19.83 -4.70 -1.18
C GLY A 37 19.46 -4.69 -2.66
N LYS A 38 20.23 -5.38 -3.52
CA LYS A 38 19.88 -5.53 -4.94
C LYS A 38 18.57 -6.29 -5.14
N LEU A 39 18.34 -7.32 -4.34
CA LEU A 39 17.14 -8.15 -4.43
C LEU A 39 15.89 -7.41 -3.94
N ALA A 40 16.02 -6.68 -2.84
CA ALA A 40 15.01 -5.77 -2.30
C ALA A 40 14.60 -4.71 -3.33
N ALA A 41 15.58 -4.05 -3.97
CA ALA A 41 15.30 -3.06 -5.01
C ALA A 41 14.61 -3.68 -6.24
N ARG A 42 15.06 -4.86 -6.69
CA ARG A 42 14.48 -5.56 -7.85
C ARG A 42 13.05 -6.03 -7.61
N GLN A 43 12.73 -6.40 -6.36
CA GLN A 43 11.44 -6.96 -5.98
C GLN A 43 10.52 -5.94 -5.29
N GLY A 44 10.94 -4.67 -5.21
CA GLY A 44 10.15 -3.61 -4.59
C GLY A 44 9.88 -3.85 -3.09
N TRP A 45 10.81 -4.47 -2.37
CA TRP A 45 10.66 -4.68 -0.92
C TRP A 45 10.66 -3.31 -0.23
N GLY A 46 9.53 -2.95 0.38
CA GLY A 46 9.41 -1.75 1.20
C GLY A 46 9.88 -2.01 2.62
N VAL A 47 10.71 -1.12 3.16
CA VAL A 47 11.03 -1.13 4.61
C VAL A 47 9.76 -0.79 5.36
N ALA A 48 9.24 -1.71 6.18
CA ALA A 48 8.17 -1.39 7.11
C ALA A 48 8.74 -0.48 8.22
N GLY A 49 8.23 0.75 8.34
CA GLY A 49 8.58 1.69 9.43
C GLY A 49 9.00 3.09 8.98
N ILE A 50 9.34 3.93 9.95
CA ILE A 50 9.66 5.37 9.82
C ILE A 50 10.79 5.64 8.81
N GLN A 51 11.67 4.67 8.56
CA GLN A 51 12.81 4.79 7.65
C GLN A 51 12.46 4.76 6.15
N ALA A 52 11.22 4.47 5.78
CA ALA A 52 10.84 4.47 4.37
C ALA A 52 10.57 5.89 3.83
N ALA A 53 10.82 6.96 4.60
CA ALA A 53 10.76 8.31 4.08
C ALA A 53 11.85 8.42 3.00
N GLY A 54 11.44 8.53 1.74
CA GLY A 54 12.37 8.76 0.64
C GLY A 54 13.23 10.01 0.89
N PRO A 55 14.30 10.21 0.11
CA PRO A 55 15.13 11.40 0.24
C PRO A 55 14.25 12.66 0.23
N PRO A 56 14.57 13.70 1.05
CA PRO A 56 13.77 14.91 1.14
C PRO A 56 13.54 15.51 -0.26
N GLY A 57 12.28 15.73 -0.62
CA GLY A 57 11.86 16.22 -1.94
C GLY A 57 11.40 15.13 -2.93
N ALA A 58 11.50 13.84 -2.59
CA ALA A 58 10.85 12.79 -3.37
C ALA A 58 9.32 12.88 -3.27
N PRO A 59 8.57 12.56 -4.34
CA PRO A 59 7.12 12.48 -4.28
C PRO A 59 6.72 11.51 -3.15
N VAL A 60 5.85 11.99 -2.28
CA VAL A 60 5.37 11.22 -1.13
C VAL A 60 4.51 10.09 -1.67
N ASP A 61 4.96 8.84 -1.53
CA ASP A 61 4.11 7.69 -1.77
C ASP A 61 3.05 7.65 -0.66
N HIS A 62 1.88 8.19 -0.98
CA HIS A 62 0.74 8.28 -0.08
C HIS A 62 0.27 6.91 0.41
N ALA A 63 0.36 5.85 -0.41
CA ALA A 63 0.02 4.50 0.01
C ALA A 63 1.07 3.91 0.98
N ALA A 64 2.35 4.24 0.79
CA ALA A 64 3.38 3.91 1.78
C ALA A 64 3.26 4.73 3.07
N LEU A 65 2.82 5.98 2.98
CA LEU A 65 2.55 6.83 4.15
C LEU A 65 1.36 6.30 4.96
N GLU A 66 0.26 5.94 4.31
CA GLU A 66 -0.90 5.34 4.98
C GLU A 66 -0.54 4.07 5.71
N ARG A 67 0.17 3.13 5.06
CA ARG A 67 0.62 1.90 5.72
C ARG A 67 1.47 2.18 6.96
N ARG A 68 2.27 3.25 6.95
CA ARG A 68 3.06 3.65 8.11
C ARG A 68 2.20 4.28 9.20
N LEU A 69 1.23 5.11 8.84
CA LEU A 69 0.31 5.71 9.80
C LEU A 69 -0.53 4.64 10.49
N THR A 70 -1.04 3.66 9.73
CA THR A 70 -1.76 2.49 10.29
C THR A 70 -0.86 1.69 11.22
N ALA A 71 0.35 1.32 10.79
CA ALA A 71 1.27 0.56 11.64
C ALA A 71 1.68 1.31 12.93
N LEU A 72 1.78 2.64 12.85
CA LEU A 72 2.09 3.49 13.99
C LEU A 72 0.89 3.62 14.93
N ALA A 73 -0.32 3.79 14.40
CA ALA A 73 -1.56 3.76 15.19
C ALA A 73 -1.72 2.43 15.94
N ASP A 74 -1.54 1.29 15.26
CA ASP A 74 -1.61 -0.04 15.87
C ASP A 74 -0.59 -0.21 17.00
N ARG A 75 0.60 0.37 16.84
CA ARG A 75 1.63 0.34 17.89
C ARG A 75 1.24 1.21 19.09
N LEU A 76 0.75 2.42 18.86
CA LEU A 76 0.30 3.31 19.94
C LEU A 76 -0.87 2.71 20.72
N VAL A 77 -1.79 2.00 20.05
CA VAL A 77 -2.87 1.26 20.70
C VAL A 77 -2.31 0.16 21.60
N ARG A 78 -1.39 -0.67 21.09
CA ARG A 78 -0.72 -1.71 21.91
C ARG A 78 0.02 -1.12 23.12
N ASP A 79 0.74 -0.01 22.92
CA ASP A 79 1.46 0.65 24.01
C ASP A 79 0.48 1.21 25.06
N LEU A 80 -0.70 1.70 24.65
CA LEU A 80 -1.75 2.17 25.55
C LEU A 80 -2.43 1.01 26.32
N GLU A 81 -2.67 -0.11 25.65
CA GLU A 81 -3.19 -1.34 26.27
C GLU A 81 -2.21 -1.86 27.33
N ALA A 82 -0.92 -1.89 27.04
CA ALA A 82 0.12 -2.30 27.99
C ALA A 82 0.18 -1.37 29.21
N VAL A 83 0.14 -0.04 29.00
CA VAL A 83 0.12 0.94 30.10
C VAL A 83 -1.14 0.80 30.96
N SER A 84 -2.28 0.48 30.33
CA SER A 84 -3.54 0.27 31.04
C SER A 84 -3.47 -0.99 31.89
N ALA A 85 -2.96 -2.10 31.35
CA ALA A 85 -2.78 -3.35 32.08
C ALA A 85 -1.78 -3.22 33.24
N GLU A 86 -0.65 -2.53 33.03
CA GLU A 86 0.32 -2.19 34.09
C GLU A 86 -0.35 -1.38 35.22
N GLY A 87 -1.22 -0.43 34.86
CA GLY A 87 -1.97 0.40 35.82
C GLY A 87 -3.03 -0.37 36.60
N GLU A 88 -3.70 -1.34 35.97
CA GLU A 88 -4.66 -2.24 36.63
C GLU A 88 -3.96 -3.16 37.65
N GLU A 89 -2.82 -3.75 37.29
CA GLU A 89 -2.04 -4.62 38.19
C GLU A 89 -1.41 -3.83 39.35
N ALA A 90 -0.91 -2.62 39.09
CA ALA A 90 -0.27 -1.78 40.11
C ALA A 90 -1.26 -0.97 40.96
N GLY A 91 -2.55 -0.92 40.57
CA GLY A 91 -3.58 -0.09 41.21
C GLY A 91 -3.35 1.42 41.08
N SER A 92 -2.45 1.84 40.19
CA SER A 92 -2.09 3.24 39.96
C SER A 92 -1.73 3.46 38.49
N TYR A 93 -2.39 4.43 37.86
CA TYR A 93 -2.17 4.77 36.45
C TYR A 93 -1.18 5.92 36.29
N ASP A 94 -0.24 5.77 35.34
CA ASP A 94 0.59 6.87 34.88
C ASP A 94 -0.19 7.74 33.88
N LYS A 95 -0.91 8.71 34.44
CA LYS A 95 -1.72 9.66 33.65
C LYS A 95 -0.90 10.43 32.62
N ALA A 96 0.34 10.79 32.93
CA ALA A 96 1.17 11.55 32.00
C ALA A 96 1.53 10.72 30.76
N ARG A 97 1.81 9.42 30.96
CA ARG A 97 2.07 8.48 29.86
C ARG A 97 0.83 8.21 29.02
N ILE A 98 -0.33 8.04 29.64
CA ILE A 98 -1.62 7.86 28.94
C ILE A 98 -1.99 9.10 28.11
N ASP A 99 -1.84 10.30 28.69
CA ASP A 99 -2.12 11.57 27.99
C ASP A 99 -1.18 11.77 26.80
N ALA A 100 0.11 11.41 26.94
CA ALA A 100 1.08 11.47 25.86
C ALA A 100 0.74 10.52 24.70
N LEU A 101 0.41 9.26 25.00
CA LEU A 101 0.00 8.28 23.99
C LEU A 101 -1.31 8.70 23.29
N SER A 102 -2.27 9.24 24.04
CA SER A 102 -3.52 9.77 23.50
C SER A 102 -3.30 10.97 22.56
N ALA A 103 -2.38 11.87 22.92
CA ALA A 103 -2.00 13.00 22.07
C ALA A 103 -1.31 12.54 20.78
N MET A 104 -0.43 11.54 20.87
CA MET A 104 0.22 10.94 19.70
C MET A 104 -0.79 10.28 18.76
N LEU A 105 -1.78 9.57 19.29
CA LEU A 105 -2.83 8.93 18.47
C LEU A 105 -3.65 9.97 17.69
N ARG A 106 -4.05 11.07 18.35
CA ARG A 106 -4.76 12.19 17.68
C ARG A 106 -3.93 12.86 16.59
N MET A 107 -2.62 13.01 16.80
CA MET A 107 -1.74 13.58 15.76
C MET A 107 -1.65 12.68 14.52
N VAL A 108 -1.62 11.36 14.71
CA VAL A 108 -1.58 10.38 13.62
C VAL A 108 -2.86 10.41 12.81
N GLU A 109 -4.01 10.48 13.49
CA GLU A 109 -5.32 10.65 12.86
C GLU A 109 -5.37 11.96 12.05
N LYS A 110 -4.85 13.06 12.62
CA LYS A 110 -4.83 14.36 11.94
C LYS A 110 -3.95 14.37 10.68
N ILE A 111 -2.80 13.68 10.73
CA ILE A 111 -1.92 13.53 9.57
C ILE A 111 -2.60 12.67 8.50
N GLY A 112 -3.35 11.64 8.91
CA GLY A 112 -4.22 10.86 8.03
C GLY A 112 -5.22 11.76 7.29
N GLU A 113 -6.01 12.57 8.01
CA GLU A 113 -6.99 13.47 7.39
C GLU A 113 -6.37 14.44 6.37
N ILE A 114 -5.24 15.07 6.71
CA ILE A 114 -4.58 16.06 5.85
C ILE A 114 -4.04 15.40 4.57
N THR A 115 -3.55 14.17 4.67
CA THR A 115 -2.99 13.42 3.53
C THR A 115 -4.06 12.82 2.61
N HIS A 116 -5.32 12.76 3.05
CA HIS A 116 -6.49 12.42 2.23
C HIS A 116 -7.03 13.61 1.41
N GLY A 117 -6.30 14.73 1.35
CA GLY A 117 -6.71 15.97 0.70
C GLY A 117 -7.14 15.87 -0.79
N PRO A 118 -7.69 16.97 -1.35
CA PRO A 118 -8.43 17.02 -2.62
C PRO A 118 -7.68 16.52 -3.86
N GLU A 119 -6.37 16.36 -3.79
CA GLU A 119 -5.54 15.78 -4.85
C GLU A 119 -5.87 14.31 -5.13
N ARG A 120 -6.18 13.51 -4.10
CA ARG A 120 -6.53 12.09 -4.28
C ARG A 120 -7.94 11.88 -4.83
N ALA A 121 -8.86 12.78 -4.46
CA ALA A 121 -10.20 12.80 -5.04
C ALA A 121 -10.10 13.05 -6.55
N LYS A 122 -9.28 14.02 -6.98
CA LYS A 122 -9.03 14.31 -8.39
C LYS A 122 -8.31 13.17 -9.12
N GLU A 123 -7.27 12.57 -8.54
CA GLU A 123 -6.52 11.49 -9.20
C GLU A 123 -7.37 10.23 -9.38
N ASN A 124 -8.21 9.87 -8.39
CA ASN A 124 -9.16 8.77 -8.51
C ASN A 124 -10.28 9.10 -9.50
N GLN A 125 -10.74 10.36 -9.57
CA GLN A 125 -11.72 10.78 -10.58
C GLN A 125 -11.14 10.65 -11.99
N ILE A 126 -9.91 11.11 -12.21
CA ILE A 126 -9.24 11.01 -13.52
C ILE A 126 -9.05 9.55 -13.94
N LYS A 127 -8.65 8.66 -13.02
CA LYS A 127 -8.54 7.22 -13.32
C LYS A 127 -9.90 6.60 -13.64
N SER A 128 -10.93 6.94 -12.87
CA SER A 128 -12.31 6.50 -13.12
C SER A 128 -12.84 6.97 -14.47
N ASP A 129 -12.57 8.22 -14.85
CA ASP A 129 -13.02 8.81 -16.12
C ASP A 129 -12.30 8.17 -17.31
N ALA A 130 -11.00 7.86 -17.18
CA ALA A 130 -10.24 7.16 -18.20
C ALA A 130 -10.74 5.72 -18.40
N GLU A 131 -11.04 5.00 -17.31
CA GLU A 131 -11.63 3.66 -17.38
C GLU A 131 -13.04 3.66 -17.98
N MET A 132 -13.84 4.68 -17.62
CA MET A 132 -15.17 4.90 -18.19
C MET A 132 -15.09 5.19 -19.70
N ALA A 133 -14.17 6.06 -20.12
CA ALA A 133 -13.95 6.36 -21.54
C ALA A 133 -13.56 5.10 -22.34
N ALA A 134 -12.65 4.28 -21.80
CA ALA A 134 -12.25 3.02 -22.41
C ALA A 134 -13.38 1.97 -22.46
N ALA A 135 -14.30 1.99 -21.49
CA ALA A 135 -15.51 1.15 -21.53
C ALA A 135 -16.49 1.63 -22.61
N LEU A 136 -16.72 2.94 -22.71
CA LEU A 136 -17.58 3.55 -23.72
C LEU A 136 -17.06 3.33 -25.14
N GLU A 137 -15.74 3.42 -25.35
CA GLU A 137 -15.11 3.15 -26.64
C GLU A 137 -15.32 1.70 -27.11
N ARG A 138 -15.19 0.73 -26.20
CA ARG A 138 -15.48 -0.69 -26.49
C ARG A 138 -16.93 -0.91 -26.89
N ILE A 139 -17.86 -0.25 -26.20
CA ILE A 139 -19.29 -0.31 -26.54
C ILE A 139 -19.52 0.29 -27.92
N ASN A 140 -18.96 1.47 -28.20
CA ASN A 140 -19.10 2.12 -29.50
C ASN A 140 -18.57 1.26 -30.65
N ASN A 141 -17.38 0.66 -30.48
CA ASN A 141 -16.81 -0.23 -31.49
C ASN A 141 -17.71 -1.43 -31.77
N ARG A 142 -18.31 -2.02 -30.74
CA ARG A 142 -19.25 -3.12 -30.91
C ARG A 142 -20.55 -2.71 -31.60
N ILE A 143 -21.05 -1.51 -31.33
CA ILE A 143 -22.23 -0.95 -32.02
C ILE A 143 -21.94 -0.78 -33.51
N VAL A 144 -20.77 -0.21 -33.86
CA VAL A 144 -20.36 0.00 -35.25
C VAL A 144 -20.22 -1.33 -35.99
N GLU A 145 -19.60 -2.33 -35.36
CA GLU A 145 -19.44 -3.67 -35.92
C GLU A 145 -20.81 -4.30 -36.24
N LEU A 146 -21.73 -4.34 -35.27
CA LEU A 146 -23.07 -4.90 -35.44
C LEU A 146 -23.88 -4.15 -36.50
N ALA A 147 -23.77 -2.83 -36.55
CA ALA A 147 -24.44 -2.02 -37.57
C ALA A 147 -23.90 -2.33 -38.97
N THR A 148 -22.60 -2.55 -39.10
CA THR A 148 -21.95 -2.90 -40.38
C THR A 148 -22.34 -4.29 -40.83
N GLU A 149 -22.38 -5.27 -39.91
CA GLU A 149 -22.88 -6.62 -40.19
C GLU A 149 -24.34 -6.61 -40.67
N LEU A 150 -25.21 -5.88 -39.96
CA LEU A 150 -26.62 -5.74 -40.31
C LEU A 150 -26.78 -5.08 -41.69
N ALA A 151 -26.04 -4.01 -41.97
CA ALA A 151 -26.05 -3.36 -43.28
C ALA A 151 -25.59 -4.32 -44.39
N GLY A 152 -24.55 -5.11 -44.15
CA GLY A 152 -24.08 -6.15 -45.07
C GLY A 152 -25.15 -7.21 -45.35
N GLN A 153 -25.86 -7.68 -44.31
CA GLN A 153 -26.97 -8.63 -44.46
C GLN A 153 -28.14 -8.04 -45.24
N MET A 154 -28.49 -6.77 -45.01
CA MET A 154 -29.56 -6.08 -45.72
C MET A 154 -29.24 -5.93 -47.22
N VAL A 155 -27.99 -5.62 -47.57
CA VAL A 155 -27.53 -5.51 -48.96
C VAL A 155 -27.49 -6.89 -49.63
N ALA A 156 -26.96 -7.91 -48.96
CA ALA A 156 -26.91 -9.29 -49.47
C ALA A 156 -28.33 -9.88 -49.68
N GLY A 157 -29.27 -9.57 -48.79
CA GLY A 157 -30.68 -9.94 -48.95
C GLY A 157 -31.35 -9.25 -50.14
N LYS A 158 -31.00 -7.99 -50.42
CA LYS A 158 -31.50 -7.25 -51.60
C LYS A 158 -30.97 -7.79 -52.92
N HIS A 159 -29.72 -8.21 -52.99
CA HIS A 159 -29.14 -8.81 -54.20
C HIS A 159 -29.73 -10.18 -54.55
N ARG A 160 -30.09 -11.01 -53.55
CA ARG A 160 -30.79 -12.28 -53.80
C ARG A 160 -32.22 -12.10 -54.31
N ALA A 161 -32.91 -11.04 -53.91
CA ALA A 161 -34.26 -10.73 -54.39
C ALA A 161 -34.29 -10.12 -55.80
N GLY A 162 -33.18 -9.51 -56.26
CA GLY A 162 -33.09 -8.89 -57.59
C GLY A 162 -32.56 -9.79 -58.72
N ALA A 163 -31.94 -10.94 -58.41
CA ALA A 163 -31.39 -11.87 -59.40
C ALA A 163 -32.37 -12.99 -59.83
N GLY A 164 -33.60 -12.97 -59.32
CA GLY A 164 -34.67 -13.93 -59.63
C GLY A 164 -35.86 -13.33 -60.38
N ALA A 165 -35.68 -12.18 -61.04
CA ALA A 165 -36.68 -11.53 -61.89
C ALA A 165 -36.24 -11.56 -63.35
#